data_AF-A0A968EYZ9-F1
#
_entry.id   AF-A0A968EYZ9-F1
#
_cell.length_a   1.000
_cell.length_b   1.000
_cell.length_c   1.000
_cell.angle_alpha   90.00
_cell.angle_beta   90.00
_cell.angle_gamma   90.00
#
_symmetry.space_group_name_H-M   'P 1'
#
loop_
_entity.id
_entity.type
_entity.pdbx_description
1 polymer ?
#
loop_
_entity_poly.entity_id
_entity_poly.type
_entity_poly.pdbx_seq_one_letter_code
_entity_poly.pdbx_strand_id
1 'polypeptide(L)' 'MAMRITDECTACALCEPECPQGAIEEGDPIYTINPDLCNECE' A
#
# COMPACT_ATOMS: atom_id res chain seq x y z
N MET A 1 -6.89 12.17 -0.12
CA MET A 1 -6.44 11.57 1.17
C MET A 1 -5.67 10.31 0.80
N ALA A 2 -5.25 9.48 1.75
CA ALA A 2 -4.53 8.24 1.43
C ALA A 2 -5.16 7.08 2.17
N MET A 3 -5.27 5.93 1.49
CA MET A 3 -5.62 4.67 2.13
C MET A 3 -4.49 4.25 3.08
N ARG A 4 -4.83 3.38 4.04
CA ARG A 4 -3.87 2.83 5.01
C ARG A 4 -4.04 1.32 5.09
N ILE A 5 -2.91 0.62 5.14
CA ILE A 5 -2.86 -0.81 5.43
C ILE A 5 -2.91 -0.97 6.95
N THR A 6 -3.80 -1.85 7.43
CA THR A 6 -3.96 -2.16 8.86
C THR A 6 -3.03 -3.30 9.27
N ASP A 7 -2.94 -3.53 10.58
CA ASP A 7 -2.24 -4.66 11.20
C ASP A 7 -2.81 -6.05 10.84
N GLU A 8 -3.91 -6.11 10.08
CA GLU A 8 -4.46 -7.35 9.51
C GLU A 8 -3.74 -7.82 8.22
N CYS A 9 -2.78 -7.04 7.73
CA CYS A 9 -1.98 -7.39 6.56
C CYS A 9 -1.16 -8.67 6.80
N THR A 10 -1.28 -9.64 5.89
CA THR A 10 -0.56 -10.92 5.94
C THR A 10 0.70 -10.95 5.05
N ALA A 11 1.15 -9.80 4.56
CA ALA A 11 2.27 -9.67 3.65
C ALA A 11 2.18 -10.56 2.40
N CYS A 12 0.98 -10.69 1.80
CA CYS A 12 0.74 -11.56 0.65
C CYS A 12 1.25 -11.01 -0.71
N ALA A 13 1.81 -9.79 -0.74
CA ALA A 13 2.34 -9.11 -1.91
C ALA A 13 1.36 -8.84 -3.08
N LEU A 14 0.06 -9.11 -2.92
CA LEU A 14 -0.91 -8.96 -4.02
C LEU A 14 -1.24 -7.51 -4.37
N CYS A 15 -1.16 -6.60 -3.38
CA CYS A 15 -1.55 -5.21 -3.59
C CYS A 15 -0.45 -4.34 -4.23
N GLU A 16 0.82 -4.70 -4.05
CA GLU A 16 1.96 -3.96 -4.61
C GLU A 16 1.88 -3.79 -6.15
N PRO A 17 1.71 -4.85 -6.96
CA PRO A 17 1.63 -4.71 -8.42
C PRO A 17 0.32 -4.07 -8.92
N GLU A 18 -0.72 -4.04 -8.09
CA GLU A 18 -2.02 -3.48 -8.44
C GLU A 18 -2.05 -1.95 -8.31
N CYS A 19 -1.10 -1.35 -7.58
CA CYS A 19 -1.08 0.09 -7.37
C CYS A 19 -0.44 0.83 -8.57
N PRO A 20 -1.23 1.57 -9.38
CA PRO A 20 -0.70 2.24 -10.57
C PRO A 20 0.23 3.42 -10.25
N GLN A 21 0.10 3.98 -9.04
CA GLN A 21 0.96 5.06 -8.54
C GLN A 21 2.27 4.54 -7.94
N GLY A 22 2.41 3.21 -7.75
CA GLY A 22 3.54 2.64 -7.01
C GLY A 22 3.60 3.12 -5.56
N ALA A 23 2.43 3.42 -4.97
CA ALA A 23 2.35 3.96 -3.61
C ALA A 23 2.48 2.88 -2.52
N ILE A 24 2.49 1.60 -2.88
CA ILE A 24 2.52 0.47 -1.94
C ILE A 24 3.92 -0.13 -1.95
N GLU A 25 4.53 -0.25 -0.77
CA GLU A 25 5.88 -0.78 -0.60
C GLU A 25 5.90 -1.85 0.51
N GLU A 26 6.72 -2.89 0.33
CA GLU A 26 6.97 -3.88 1.36
C GLU A 26 7.62 -3.25 2.60
N GLY A 27 6.99 -3.45 3.76
CA GLY A 27 7.54 -3.08 5.06
C GLY A 27 7.68 -4.32 5.95
N ASP A 28 8.46 -4.19 7.02
CA ASP A 28 8.62 -5.23 8.04
C ASP A 28 7.85 -4.80 9.30
N PRO A 29 6.74 -5.47 9.71
CA PRO A 29 6.24 -6.78 9.25
C PRO A 29 5.09 -6.74 8.21
N ILE A 30 4.61 -5.56 7.82
CA ILE A 30 3.46 -5.38 6.92
C ILE A 30 3.77 -4.38 5.81
N TYR A 31 3.02 -4.46 4.72
CA TYR A 31 3.07 -3.48 3.64
C TYR A 31 2.62 -2.10 4.12
N THR A 32 3.15 -1.06 3.49
CA THR A 32 2.83 0.34 3.82
C THR A 32 2.41 1.11 2.57
N ILE A 33 1.61 2.16 2.77
CA ILE A 33 1.16 3.05 1.69
C ILE A 33 1.80 4.42 1.90
N ASN A 34 2.52 4.89 0.88
CA ASN A 34 3.04 6.23 0.82
C ASN A 34 1.89 7.24 0.54
N PRO A 35 1.56 8.13 1.50
CA PRO A 35 0.44 9.04 1.35
C PRO A 35 0.68 10.14 0.31
N ASP A 36 1.94 10.40 -0.07
CA ASP A 36 2.28 11.40 -1.09
C ASP A 36 2.06 10.86 -2.51
N LEU A 37 2.03 9.53 -2.68
CA LEU A 37 1.80 8.85 -3.94
C LEU A 37 0.37 8.31 -4.06
N CYS A 38 -0.30 8.04 -2.94
CA CYS A 38 -1.66 7.51 -2.94
C CYS A 38 -2.68 8.60 -3.30
N ASN A 39 -3.35 8.41 -4.43
CA ASN A 39 -4.42 9.27 -4.92
C ASN A 39 -5.82 8.65 -4.76
N GLU A 40 -5.95 7.62 -3.92
CA GLU A 40 -7.21 6.87 -3.74
C GLU A 40 -7.77 6.26 -5.05
N CYS A 41 -6.89 5.95 -6.00
CA CYS A 41 -7.22 5.44 -7.33
C CYS A 41 -8.03 6.42 -8.20
N GLU A 42 -7.87 7.73 -7.99
CA GLU A 42 -8.38 8.80 -8.88
C GLU A 42 -7.39 9.24 -9.97
#